data_AF-A0AAN1EMR5-F1
#
_entry.id   AF-A0AAN1EMR5-F1
#
_cell.length_a   1.000
_cell.length_b   1.000
_cell.length_c   1.000
_cell.angle_alpha   90.00
_cell.angle_beta   90.00
_cell.angle_gamma   90.00
#
_symmetry.space_group_name_H-M   'P 1'
#
loop_
_entity.id
_entity.type
_entity.pdbx_description
1 polymer ?
#
loop_
_entity_poly.entity_id
_entity_poly.type
_entity_poly.pdbx_seq_one_letter_code
_entity_poly.pdbx_strand_id
1 'polypeptide(L)'
;MLAENVQLGDLETIFDNVAFVTFNYDRCIEHFVSHWLENYFRISADQAQNLTKKLKVFHPYGQVGRLAWQGGGNSVGYGTELSSRTLPQIANQIRTFTERVDDDAMLDEMRGYIANAEQIIYLGFSYGQMNMELLTIPTCSVHKSVFGTVLNMSHPNINAAQNRVLQSLTVNGNQWAGRKEFTSVGANQFLSDYWYHLV
;
A
#
# COMPACT_ATOMS: atom_id res chain seq x y z
N MET A 1 11.95 -9.46 5.75
CA MET A 1 10.63 -8.94 5.36
C MET A 1 10.58 -7.75 4.38
N LEU A 2 11.69 -7.14 3.94
CA LEU A 2 11.75 -6.50 2.59
C LEU A 2 13.13 -6.78 1.97
N ALA A 3 14.16 -6.78 2.80
CA ALA A 3 15.55 -7.13 2.44
C ALA A 3 15.97 -8.54 2.90
N GLU A 4 15.04 -9.44 3.19
CA GLU A 4 15.45 -10.75 3.73
C GLU A 4 16.17 -11.56 2.67
N ASN A 5 17.38 -12.00 2.99
CA ASN A 5 18.31 -12.64 2.04
C ASN A 5 18.69 -11.77 0.82
N VAL A 6 18.41 -10.47 0.83
CA VAL A 6 18.81 -9.55 -0.25
C VAL A 6 20.25 -9.10 -0.02
N GLN A 7 21.14 -9.41 -0.96
CA GLN A 7 22.51 -8.91 -0.95
C GLN A 7 22.58 -7.53 -1.60
N LEU A 8 23.66 -6.80 -1.36
CA LEU A 8 23.87 -5.47 -1.93
C LEU A 8 23.89 -5.48 -3.47
N GLY A 9 24.29 -6.61 -4.09
CA GLY A 9 24.23 -6.80 -5.54
C GLY A 9 22.82 -6.94 -6.12
N ASP A 10 21.83 -7.27 -5.29
CA ASP A 10 20.44 -7.57 -5.70
C ASP A 10 19.48 -6.40 -5.43
N LEU A 11 20.00 -5.24 -5.00
CA LEU A 11 19.18 -4.08 -4.64
C LEU A 11 18.29 -3.59 -5.78
N GLU A 12 18.67 -3.84 -7.03
CA GLU A 12 17.91 -3.39 -8.20
C GLU A 12 16.51 -4.01 -8.29
N THR A 13 16.31 -5.20 -7.72
CA THR A 13 15.06 -6.00 -7.78
C THR A 13 14.36 -6.12 -6.41
N ILE A 14 14.82 -5.36 -5.39
CA ILE A 14 14.33 -5.47 -4.01
C ILE A 14 12.82 -5.26 -3.83
N PHE A 15 12.17 -4.59 -4.79
CA PHE A 15 10.74 -4.27 -4.74
C PHE A 15 9.88 -5.01 -5.77
N ASP A 16 10.44 -5.95 -6.53
CA ASP A 16 9.73 -6.57 -7.67
C ASP A 16 8.48 -7.36 -7.24
N ASN A 17 8.49 -7.90 -6.01
CA ASN A 17 7.43 -8.76 -5.49
C ASN A 17 6.54 -8.09 -4.45
N VAL A 18 6.61 -6.76 -4.31
CA VAL A 18 5.82 -6.03 -3.29
C VAL A 18 5.23 -4.74 -3.84
N ALA A 19 3.97 -4.50 -3.49
CA ALA A 19 3.29 -3.25 -3.74
C ALA A 19 2.48 -2.86 -2.51
N PHE A 20 2.35 -1.55 -2.27
CA PHE A 20 1.54 -0.99 -1.20
C PHE A 20 0.32 -0.29 -1.78
N VAL A 21 -0.82 -0.50 -1.14
CA VAL A 21 -2.01 0.34 -1.34
C VAL A 21 -2.30 1.03 -0.01
N THR A 22 -2.22 2.35 0.01
CA THR A 22 -2.48 3.15 1.21
C THR A 22 -3.59 4.15 0.95
N PHE A 23 -4.53 4.21 1.90
CA PHE A 23 -5.60 5.21 1.89
C PHE A 23 -5.27 6.41 2.79
N ASN A 24 -4.07 6.41 3.37
CA ASN A 24 -3.55 7.59 4.06
C ASN A 24 -3.02 8.57 3.02
N TYR A 25 -3.18 9.87 3.33
CA TYR A 25 -2.69 10.94 2.47
C TYR A 25 -1.20 11.25 2.70
N ASP A 26 -0.61 10.77 3.80
CA ASP A 26 0.80 10.98 4.09
C ASP A 26 1.73 10.21 3.14
N ARG A 27 3.03 10.48 3.26
CA ARG A 27 4.10 9.91 2.43
C ARG A 27 5.08 9.11 3.28
N CYS A 28 4.62 8.60 4.42
CA CYS A 28 5.47 7.95 5.42
C CYS A 28 6.17 6.74 4.81
N ILE A 29 5.48 5.96 3.97
CA ILE A 29 6.01 4.73 3.36
C ILE A 29 7.23 5.07 2.51
N GLU A 30 7.09 5.97 1.53
CA GLU A 30 8.16 6.31 0.61
C GLU A 30 9.29 7.05 1.33
N HIS A 31 8.95 7.95 2.27
CA HIS A 31 9.95 8.65 3.06
C HIS A 31 10.77 7.67 3.92
N PHE A 32 10.10 6.78 4.66
CA PHE A 32 10.74 5.80 5.51
C PHE A 32 11.57 4.80 4.70
N VAL A 33 11.04 4.24 3.62
CA VAL A 33 11.75 3.25 2.78
C VAL A 33 13.03 3.86 2.20
N SER A 34 12.98 5.10 1.72
CA SER A 34 14.19 5.78 1.23
C SER A 34 15.24 5.96 2.34
N HIS A 35 14.84 6.38 3.54
CA HIS A 35 15.78 6.54 4.66
C HIS A 35 16.31 5.18 5.14
N TRP A 36 15.46 4.15 5.16
CA TRP A 36 15.84 2.80 5.54
C TRP A 36 16.88 2.23 4.58
N LEU A 37 16.69 2.36 3.27
CA LEU A 37 17.67 1.91 2.27
C LEU A 37 19.03 2.57 2.46
N GLU A 38 19.06 3.90 2.59
CA GLU A 38 20.29 4.67 2.84
C GLU A 38 21.03 4.18 4.09
N ASN A 39 20.30 4.05 5.21
CA ASN A 39 20.91 3.72 6.50
C ASN A 39 21.27 2.25 6.66
N TYR A 40 20.46 1.34 6.13
CA TYR A 40 20.64 -0.09 6.29
C TYR A 40 21.69 -0.64 5.32
N PHE A 41 21.61 -0.26 4.04
CA PHE A 41 22.55 -0.71 3.01
C PHE A 41 23.77 0.20 2.84
N ARG A 42 23.82 1.34 3.54
CA ARG A 42 24.93 2.31 3.49
C ARG A 42 25.20 2.84 2.08
N ILE A 43 24.14 3.03 1.30
CA ILE A 43 24.18 3.61 -0.05
C ILE A 43 23.91 5.13 0.02
N SER A 44 24.14 5.86 -1.07
CA SER A 44 23.85 7.30 -1.09
C SER A 44 22.34 7.59 -1.06
N ALA A 45 21.96 8.76 -0.56
CA ALA A 45 20.57 9.22 -0.57
C ALA A 45 19.97 9.20 -1.99
N ASP A 46 20.72 9.63 -3.00
CA ASP A 46 20.28 9.59 -4.40
C ASP A 46 20.03 8.16 -4.89
N GLN A 47 20.92 7.21 -4.54
CA GLN A 47 20.72 5.79 -4.87
C GLN A 47 19.48 5.24 -4.17
N ALA A 48 19.31 5.50 -2.88
CA ALA A 48 18.16 5.06 -2.11
C ALA A 48 16.84 5.63 -2.65
N GLN A 49 16.81 6.91 -3.03
CA GLN A 49 15.63 7.54 -3.63
C GLN A 49 15.31 6.93 -4.99
N ASN A 50 16.32 6.68 -5.84
CA ASN A 50 16.13 6.04 -7.14
C ASN A 50 15.63 4.60 -7.02
N LEU A 51 16.11 3.83 -6.04
CA LEU A 51 15.54 2.52 -5.72
C LEU A 51 14.10 2.63 -5.21
N THR A 52 13.83 3.57 -4.31
CA THR A 52 12.48 3.79 -3.76
C THR A 52 11.46 4.14 -4.85
N LYS A 53 11.86 4.83 -5.94
CA LYS A 53 10.97 5.09 -7.09
C LYS A 53 10.45 3.83 -7.77
N LYS A 54 11.13 2.69 -7.62
CA LYS A 54 10.68 1.41 -8.16
C LYS A 54 9.59 0.77 -7.31
N LEU A 55 9.52 1.12 -6.02
CA LEU A 55 8.47 0.63 -5.13
C LEU A 55 7.11 1.18 -5.58
N LYS A 56 6.17 0.28 -5.82
CA LYS A 56 4.80 0.65 -6.16
C LYS A 56 4.03 1.00 -4.90
N VAL A 57 3.65 2.27 -4.76
CA VAL A 57 2.78 2.77 -3.70
C VAL A 57 1.59 3.47 -4.34
N PHE A 58 0.42 2.85 -4.23
CA PHE A 58 -0.85 3.37 -4.74
C PHE A 58 -1.55 4.19 -3.65
N HIS A 59 -1.95 5.41 -4.00
CA HIS A 59 -2.74 6.30 -3.15
C HIS A 59 -4.12 6.55 -3.79
N PRO A 60 -5.13 5.69 -3.57
CA PRO A 60 -6.43 5.81 -4.23
C PRO A 60 -7.16 7.14 -3.97
N TYR A 61 -6.84 7.82 -2.85
CA TYR A 61 -7.39 9.14 -2.50
C TYR A 61 -6.38 10.29 -2.70
N GLY A 62 -5.29 10.04 -3.43
CA GLY A 62 -4.20 10.99 -3.56
C GLY A 62 -3.38 11.15 -2.28
N GLN A 63 -2.54 12.18 -2.26
CA GLN A 63 -1.52 12.37 -1.22
C GLN A 63 -1.25 13.87 -0.99
N VAL A 64 -0.69 14.21 0.16
CA VAL A 64 -0.35 15.59 0.56
C VAL A 64 0.89 16.15 -0.16
N GLY A 65 0.97 15.99 -1.48
CA GLY A 65 2.10 16.46 -2.29
C GLY A 65 3.05 15.34 -2.71
N ARG A 66 4.00 15.62 -3.59
CA ARG A 66 5.14 14.71 -3.87
C ARG A 66 6.36 15.08 -3.03
N LEU A 67 7.17 14.09 -2.64
CA LEU A 67 8.48 14.35 -2.04
C LEU A 67 9.40 15.02 -3.07
N ALA A 68 10.34 15.84 -2.61
CA ALA A 68 11.22 16.63 -3.49
C ALA A 68 11.93 15.79 -4.55
N TRP A 69 12.33 14.56 -4.20
CA TRP A 69 13.03 13.64 -5.09
C TRP A 69 12.14 12.87 -6.07
N GLN A 70 10.81 12.88 -5.88
CA GLN A 70 9.84 12.22 -6.77
C GLN A 70 9.61 13.01 -8.07
N GLY A 71 10.00 14.29 -8.11
CA GLY A 71 9.82 15.17 -9.27
C GLY A 71 8.36 15.55 -9.55
N GLY A 72 8.16 16.45 -10.52
CA GLY A 72 6.88 17.11 -10.78
C GLY A 72 6.72 18.40 -9.96
N GLY A 73 6.12 19.43 -10.57
CA GLY A 73 6.28 20.83 -10.13
C GLY A 73 5.92 21.14 -8.66
N ASN A 74 4.91 20.47 -8.10
CA ASN A 74 4.42 20.76 -6.75
C ASN A 74 4.94 19.73 -5.73
N SER A 75 6.22 19.81 -5.38
CA SER A 75 6.84 18.97 -4.35
C SER A 75 7.07 19.71 -3.03
N VAL A 76 7.04 18.98 -1.92
CA VAL A 76 7.32 19.53 -0.58
C VAL A 76 8.13 18.54 0.26
N GLY A 77 9.06 19.04 1.08
CA GLY A 77 9.81 18.21 2.01
C GLY A 77 8.90 17.53 3.04
N TYR A 78 9.37 16.44 3.64
CA TYR A 78 8.65 15.78 4.73
C TYR A 78 8.87 16.56 6.03
N GLY A 79 7.80 16.83 6.78
CA GLY A 79 7.86 17.60 8.04
C GLY A 79 8.26 19.08 7.90
N THR A 80 8.21 19.64 6.69
CA THR A 80 8.59 21.03 6.44
C THR A 80 7.44 21.99 6.76
N GLU A 81 7.77 23.14 7.35
CA GLU A 81 6.81 24.24 7.56
C GLU A 81 6.30 24.78 6.23
N LEU A 82 4.98 24.95 6.12
CA LEU A 82 4.33 25.35 4.87
C LEU A 82 4.13 26.86 4.81
N SER A 83 4.41 27.45 3.65
CA SER A 83 4.02 28.82 3.37
C SER A 83 2.55 28.90 2.92
N SER A 84 1.93 30.07 3.11
CA SER A 84 0.57 30.35 2.61
C SER A 84 0.43 30.21 1.08
N ARG A 85 1.54 30.29 0.33
CA ARG A 85 1.56 30.09 -1.13
C ARG A 85 1.62 28.62 -1.52
N THR A 86 2.32 27.79 -0.75
CA THR A 86 2.55 26.38 -1.06
C THR A 86 1.38 25.50 -0.62
N LEU A 87 0.69 25.89 0.46
CA LEU A 87 -0.41 25.11 1.03
C LEU A 87 -1.55 24.83 0.02
N PRO A 88 -2.06 25.81 -0.76
CA PRO A 88 -3.11 25.52 -1.76
C PRO A 88 -2.63 24.58 -2.87
N GLN A 89 -1.35 24.66 -3.27
CA GLN A 89 -0.78 23.82 -4.33
C GLN A 89 -0.65 22.35 -3.91
N ILE A 90 -0.38 22.13 -2.62
CA ILE A 90 -0.33 20.80 -2.01
C ILE A 90 -1.74 20.26 -1.76
N ALA A 91 -2.66 21.12 -1.28
CA ALA A 91 -4.04 20.74 -1.02
C ALA A 91 -4.74 20.23 -2.28
N ASN A 92 -4.44 20.79 -3.45
CA ASN A 92 -4.96 20.30 -4.75
C ASN A 92 -4.47 18.89 -5.14
N GLN A 93 -3.50 18.31 -4.43
CA GLN A 93 -3.06 16.92 -4.63
C GLN A 93 -3.78 15.93 -3.72
N ILE A 94 -4.49 16.44 -2.71
CA ILE A 94 -5.48 15.66 -1.97
C ILE A 94 -6.66 15.49 -2.91
N ARG A 95 -6.98 14.25 -3.27
CA ARG A 95 -8.08 13.99 -4.18
C ARG A 95 -9.35 13.84 -3.40
N THR A 96 -10.39 14.50 -3.88
CA THR A 96 -11.73 14.30 -3.36
C THR A 96 -12.41 13.17 -4.12
N PHE A 97 -13.30 12.45 -3.45
CA PHE A 97 -13.99 11.26 -3.96
C PHE A 97 -14.67 11.43 -5.34
N THR A 98 -15.00 12.66 -5.74
CA THR A 98 -15.75 12.99 -6.96
C THR A 98 -14.88 13.12 -8.22
N GLU A 99 -13.55 13.13 -8.11
CA GLU A 99 -12.63 13.42 -9.23
C GLU A 99 -12.24 12.17 -10.04
N ARG A 100 -13.18 11.23 -10.21
CA ARG A 100 -12.99 9.85 -10.73
C ARG A 100 -12.54 9.70 -12.20
N VAL A 101 -12.40 10.78 -12.97
CA VAL A 101 -12.37 10.68 -14.46
C VAL A 101 -10.98 10.45 -15.06
N ASP A 102 -9.89 10.78 -14.35
CA ASP A 102 -8.50 10.62 -14.86
C ASP A 102 -7.74 9.42 -14.24
N ASP A 103 -8.38 8.65 -13.35
CA ASP A 103 -7.70 7.66 -12.46
C ASP A 103 -7.97 6.19 -12.77
N ASP A 104 -8.74 5.87 -13.81
CA ASP A 104 -9.00 4.49 -14.19
C ASP A 104 -7.69 3.72 -14.42
N ALA A 105 -6.68 4.34 -15.04
CA ALA A 105 -5.40 3.68 -15.29
C ALA A 105 -4.64 3.29 -14.00
N MET A 106 -4.62 4.15 -12.98
CA MET A 106 -3.95 3.85 -11.71
C MET A 106 -4.73 2.79 -10.92
N LEU A 107 -6.06 2.91 -10.88
CA LEU A 107 -6.92 1.93 -10.21
C LEU A 107 -6.86 0.57 -10.91
N ASP A 108 -6.77 0.55 -12.24
CA ASP A 108 -6.61 -0.67 -13.03
C ASP A 108 -5.24 -1.31 -12.82
N GLU A 109 -4.16 -0.51 -12.79
CA GLU A 109 -2.82 -1.01 -12.43
C GLU A 109 -2.84 -1.61 -11.02
N MET A 110 -3.38 -0.88 -10.04
CA MET A 110 -3.53 -1.34 -8.65
C MET A 110 -4.30 -2.65 -8.58
N ARG A 111 -5.46 -2.75 -9.22
CA ARG A 111 -6.27 -3.98 -9.27
C ARG A 111 -5.52 -5.11 -9.97
N GLY A 112 -4.69 -4.81 -10.97
CA GLY A 112 -3.77 -5.75 -11.59
C GLY A 112 -2.78 -6.34 -10.59
N TYR A 113 -2.16 -5.52 -9.73
CA TYR A 113 -1.30 -6.00 -8.65
C TYR A 113 -2.07 -6.90 -7.67
N ILE A 114 -3.28 -6.50 -7.25
CA ILE A 114 -4.12 -7.31 -6.36
C ILE A 114 -4.50 -8.64 -7.02
N ALA A 115 -4.88 -8.63 -8.31
CA ALA A 115 -5.29 -9.80 -9.07
C ALA A 115 -4.17 -10.82 -9.25
N ASN A 116 -2.93 -10.37 -9.39
CA ASN A 116 -1.76 -11.24 -9.55
C ASN A 116 -1.09 -11.65 -8.24
N ALA A 117 -1.33 -10.92 -7.14
CA ALA A 117 -0.74 -11.24 -5.85
C ALA A 117 -1.21 -12.61 -5.31
N GLU A 118 -0.27 -13.44 -4.90
CA GLU A 118 -0.52 -14.68 -4.14
C GLU A 118 -0.86 -14.40 -2.68
N GLN A 119 -0.44 -13.24 -2.17
CA GLN A 119 -0.66 -12.84 -0.79
C GLN A 119 -1.15 -11.40 -0.68
N ILE A 120 -2.16 -11.18 0.15
CA ILE A 120 -2.69 -9.85 0.47
C ILE A 120 -2.67 -9.68 1.98
N ILE A 121 -2.11 -8.57 2.46
CA ILE A 121 -1.95 -8.27 3.88
C ILE A 121 -2.61 -6.92 4.18
N TYR A 122 -3.65 -6.93 5.00
CA TYR A 122 -4.35 -5.73 5.46
C TYR A 122 -3.83 -5.30 6.84
N LEU A 123 -3.15 -4.16 6.91
CA LEU A 123 -2.54 -3.64 8.16
C LEU A 123 -3.23 -2.35 8.60
N GLY A 124 -3.74 -2.30 9.83
CA GLY A 124 -4.39 -1.10 10.38
C GLY A 124 -5.60 -0.63 9.57
N PHE A 125 -6.27 -1.54 8.87
CA PHE A 125 -7.28 -1.23 7.86
C PHE A 125 -8.70 -1.43 8.39
N SER A 126 -9.63 -0.52 8.07
CA SER A 126 -11.01 -0.54 8.60
C SER A 126 -11.97 -1.46 7.85
N TYR A 127 -11.58 -1.95 6.66
CA TYR A 127 -12.44 -2.71 5.74
C TYR A 127 -13.76 -1.99 5.41
N GLY A 128 -13.72 -0.65 5.38
CA GLY A 128 -14.86 0.18 4.98
C GLY A 128 -15.30 -0.16 3.56
N GLN A 129 -16.62 -0.20 3.33
CA GLN A 129 -17.21 -0.63 2.07
C GLN A 129 -16.62 0.08 0.84
N MET A 130 -16.50 1.41 0.90
CA MET A 130 -15.96 2.22 -0.19
C MET A 130 -14.52 1.88 -0.56
N ASN A 131 -13.66 1.61 0.44
CA ASN A 131 -12.28 1.18 0.16
C ASN A 131 -12.27 -0.23 -0.45
N MET A 132 -13.13 -1.13 0.02
CA MET A 132 -13.24 -2.49 -0.51
C MET A 132 -13.76 -2.51 -1.95
N GLU A 133 -14.65 -1.60 -2.32
CA GLU A 133 -15.11 -1.42 -3.70
C GLU A 133 -13.97 -1.01 -4.63
N LEU A 134 -13.06 -0.13 -4.19
CA LEU A 134 -11.87 0.25 -4.96
C LEU A 134 -10.91 -0.93 -5.17
N LEU A 135 -10.76 -1.77 -4.15
CA LEU A 135 -9.89 -2.96 -4.17
C LEU A 135 -10.50 -4.17 -4.90
N THR A 136 -11.78 -4.11 -5.29
CA THR A 136 -12.46 -5.22 -5.93
C THR A 136 -11.85 -5.50 -7.30
N ILE A 137 -11.41 -6.73 -7.51
CA ILE A 137 -10.72 -7.14 -8.73
C ILE A 137 -11.71 -7.62 -9.80
N PRO A 138 -11.53 -7.24 -11.08
CA PRO A 138 -12.43 -7.66 -12.16
C PRO A 138 -12.07 -9.05 -12.70
N THR A 139 -10.82 -9.49 -12.51
CA THR A 139 -10.27 -10.74 -13.02
C THR A 139 -9.35 -11.35 -11.98
N CYS A 140 -9.25 -12.67 -11.93
CA CYS A 140 -8.29 -13.36 -11.09
C CYS A 140 -7.98 -14.75 -11.67
N SER A 141 -6.72 -15.16 -11.55
CA SER A 141 -6.25 -16.49 -11.96
C SER A 141 -5.46 -17.19 -10.87
N VAL A 142 -5.22 -16.52 -9.73
CA VAL A 142 -4.31 -16.98 -8.67
C VAL A 142 -5.06 -16.95 -7.33
N HIS A 143 -5.01 -18.06 -6.60
CA HIS A 143 -5.56 -18.12 -5.25
C HIS A 143 -4.71 -17.32 -4.27
N LYS A 144 -5.39 -16.67 -3.33
CA LYS A 144 -4.76 -15.70 -2.43
C LYS A 144 -4.77 -16.18 -0.99
N SER A 145 -3.63 -16.10 -0.33
CA SER A 145 -3.55 -16.08 1.12
C SER A 145 -3.84 -14.67 1.61
N VAL A 146 -4.83 -14.53 2.47
CA VAL A 146 -5.29 -13.23 2.96
C VAL A 146 -5.05 -13.12 4.45
N PHE A 147 -4.35 -12.07 4.83
CA PHE A 147 -3.97 -11.77 6.19
C PHE A 147 -4.50 -10.40 6.57
N GLY A 148 -4.91 -10.21 7.82
CA GLY A 148 -5.47 -8.94 8.25
C GLY A 148 -5.42 -8.69 9.74
N THR A 149 -5.11 -7.45 10.13
CA THR A 149 -5.32 -7.00 11.51
C THR A 149 -6.78 -6.58 11.71
N VAL A 150 -7.37 -6.92 12.85
CA VAL A 150 -8.74 -6.55 13.26
C VAL A 150 -8.82 -6.04 14.71
N LEU A 151 -7.72 -5.46 15.20
CA LEU A 151 -7.65 -4.92 16.55
C LEU A 151 -8.83 -3.99 16.85
N ASN A 152 -9.45 -4.15 18.02
CA ASN A 152 -10.61 -3.39 18.51
C ASN A 152 -11.89 -3.51 17.67
N MET A 153 -11.98 -4.43 16.71
CA MET A 153 -13.24 -4.72 16.02
C MET A 153 -14.10 -5.68 16.85
N SER A 154 -15.39 -5.41 16.93
CA SER A 154 -16.37 -6.35 17.49
C SER A 154 -16.54 -7.56 16.57
N HIS A 155 -17.00 -8.70 17.11
CA HIS A 155 -17.25 -9.91 16.32
C HIS A 155 -18.12 -9.66 15.06
N PRO A 156 -19.25 -8.91 15.12
CA PRO A 156 -20.01 -8.60 13.92
C PRO A 156 -19.22 -7.79 12.88
N ASN A 157 -18.37 -6.86 13.32
CA ASN A 157 -17.54 -6.06 12.41
C ASN A 157 -16.44 -6.90 11.76
N ILE A 158 -15.86 -7.86 12.49
CA ILE A 158 -14.89 -8.82 11.93
C ILE A 158 -15.56 -9.66 10.85
N ASN A 159 -16.77 -10.19 11.10
CA ASN A 159 -17.52 -10.95 10.10
C ASN A 159 -17.84 -10.09 8.86
N ALA A 160 -18.23 -8.83 9.06
CA ALA A 160 -18.47 -7.91 7.95
C ALA A 160 -17.19 -7.61 7.15
N ALA A 161 -16.06 -7.41 7.82
CA ALA A 161 -14.75 -7.22 7.17
C ALA A 161 -14.37 -8.44 6.33
N GLN A 162 -14.45 -9.65 6.90
CA GLN A 162 -14.18 -10.90 6.20
C GLN A 162 -15.09 -11.06 4.98
N ASN A 163 -16.39 -10.81 5.11
CA ASN A 163 -17.33 -10.90 3.99
C ASN A 163 -16.99 -9.93 2.86
N ARG A 164 -16.63 -8.67 3.19
CA ARG A 164 -16.25 -7.68 2.17
C ARG A 164 -14.96 -8.08 1.46
N VAL A 165 -13.97 -8.60 2.19
CA VAL A 165 -12.74 -9.15 1.60
C VAL A 165 -13.08 -10.29 0.63
N LEU A 166 -13.93 -11.23 1.04
CA LEU A 166 -14.37 -12.32 0.17
C LEU A 166 -15.07 -11.82 -1.09
N GLN A 167 -15.98 -10.85 -0.94
CA GLN A 167 -16.69 -10.24 -2.07
C GLN A 167 -15.72 -9.55 -3.03
N SER A 168 -14.75 -8.78 -2.52
CA SER A 168 -13.76 -8.07 -3.34
C SER A 168 -12.85 -9.01 -4.14
N LEU A 169 -12.75 -10.28 -3.72
CA LEU A 169 -11.93 -11.33 -4.33
C LEU A 169 -12.79 -12.43 -4.98
N THR A 170 -14.08 -12.19 -5.19
CA THR A 170 -14.97 -13.10 -5.92
C THR A 170 -15.14 -12.61 -7.34
N VAL A 171 -14.79 -13.45 -8.31
CA VAL A 171 -14.84 -13.12 -9.73
C VAL A 171 -15.62 -14.19 -10.47
N ASN A 172 -16.65 -13.81 -11.23
CA ASN A 172 -17.52 -14.73 -11.98
C ASN A 172 -18.09 -15.88 -11.13
N GLY A 173 -18.43 -15.59 -9.86
CA GLY A 173 -18.94 -16.58 -8.90
C GLY A 173 -17.87 -17.45 -8.22
N ASN A 174 -16.60 -17.35 -8.63
CA ASN A 174 -15.50 -18.08 -8.01
C ASN A 174 -14.83 -17.23 -6.94
N GLN A 175 -14.70 -17.78 -5.72
CA GLN A 175 -14.00 -17.13 -4.62
C GLN A 175 -12.49 -17.44 -4.67
N TRP A 176 -11.66 -16.40 -4.80
CA TRP A 176 -10.20 -16.57 -4.95
C TRP A 176 -9.42 -16.50 -3.63
N ALA A 177 -10.06 -16.06 -2.54
CA ALA A 177 -9.47 -16.07 -1.21
C ALA A 177 -9.45 -17.50 -0.62
N GLY A 178 -8.25 -18.08 -0.52
CA GLY A 178 -7.98 -19.40 0.05
C GLY A 178 -7.78 -19.34 1.57
N ARG A 179 -6.52 -19.36 2.02
CA ARG A 179 -6.16 -19.15 3.43
C ARG A 179 -6.57 -17.75 3.86
N LYS A 180 -7.22 -17.62 5.01
CA LYS A 180 -7.70 -16.35 5.56
C LYS A 180 -7.39 -16.30 7.04
N GLU A 181 -6.67 -15.28 7.47
CA GLU A 181 -6.24 -15.14 8.85
C GLU A 181 -6.39 -13.69 9.31
N PHE A 182 -7.28 -13.49 10.28
CA PHE A 182 -7.58 -12.17 10.83
C PHE A 182 -7.29 -12.17 12.33
N THR A 183 -6.35 -11.36 12.77
CA THR A 183 -5.86 -11.38 14.16
C THR A 183 -6.12 -10.05 14.85
N SER A 184 -6.59 -10.10 16.10
CA SER A 184 -6.88 -8.92 16.92
C SER A 184 -5.60 -8.35 17.57
N VAL A 185 -4.65 -7.94 16.73
CA VAL A 185 -3.37 -7.33 17.15
C VAL A 185 -3.05 -6.10 16.28
N GLY A 186 -2.17 -5.23 16.76
CA GLY A 186 -1.67 -4.09 15.97
C GLY A 186 -0.72 -4.54 14.85
N ALA A 187 -0.53 -3.70 13.84
CA ALA A 187 0.28 -4.02 12.64
C ALA A 187 1.71 -4.46 12.97
N ASN A 188 2.39 -3.82 13.92
CA ASN A 188 3.76 -4.19 14.31
C ASN A 188 3.83 -5.61 14.89
N GLN A 189 2.91 -5.94 15.82
CA GLN A 189 2.84 -7.28 16.41
C GLN A 189 2.49 -8.31 15.34
N PHE A 190 1.54 -7.98 14.46
CA PHE A 190 1.17 -8.84 13.33
C PHE A 190 2.38 -9.20 12.46
N LEU A 191 3.14 -8.21 12.00
CA LEU A 191 4.33 -8.47 11.17
C LEU A 191 5.36 -9.31 11.94
N SER A 192 5.55 -9.05 13.23
CA SER A 192 6.45 -9.85 14.08
C SER A 192 6.00 -11.30 14.24
N ASP A 193 4.69 -11.55 14.36
CA ASP A 193 4.15 -12.90 14.59
C ASP A 193 4.15 -13.74 13.31
N TYR A 194 3.90 -13.11 12.17
CA TYR A 194 3.74 -13.79 10.88
C TYR A 194 4.98 -13.70 9.99
N TRP A 195 6.12 -13.21 10.48
CA TRP A 195 7.30 -12.94 9.64
C TRP A 195 7.71 -14.08 8.71
N TYR A 196 7.63 -15.33 9.19
CA TYR A 196 7.97 -16.54 8.42
C TYR A 196 6.93 -16.89 7.33
N HIS A 197 5.68 -16.45 7.52
CA HIS A 197 4.59 -16.66 6.57
C HIS A 197 4.46 -15.52 5.56
N LEU A 198 5.08 -14.37 5.80
CA LEU A 198 4.94 -13.17 4.98
C LEU A 198 6.09 -12.97 3.96
N VAL A 199 6.82 -14.05 3.63
CA VAL A 199 8.00 -14.03 2.74
C VAL A 199 7.63 -14.43 1.31
#